data_AF-A0A960GCU9-F1
#
_entry.id   AF-A0A960GCU9-F1
#
_cell.length_a   1.000
_cell.length_b   1.000
_cell.length_c   1.000
_cell.angle_alpha   90.00
_cell.angle_beta   90.00
_cell.angle_gamma   90.00
#
_symmetry.space_group_name_H-M   'P 1'
#
loop_
_entity.id
_entity.type
_entity.pdbx_description
1 polymer ?
#
loop_
_entity_poly.entity_id
_entity_poly.type
_entity_poly.pdbx_seq_one_letter_code
_entity_poly.pdbx_strand_id
1 'polypeptide(L)' 'VPPMSHALPLTNVFRADEVRPSLPAEAVLAAAPAVEDDRFRVPRILGEEQ' A
#
# COMPACT_ATOMS: atom_id res chain seq x y z
N VAL A 1 24.77 8.15 -23.92
CA VAL A 1 23.71 7.14 -24.13
C VAL A 1 22.51 7.58 -23.31
N PRO A 2 21.28 7.59 -23.87
CA PRO A 2 20.09 7.90 -23.08
C PRO A 2 19.99 6.94 -21.88
N PRO A 3 19.54 7.43 -20.70
CA PRO A 3 19.37 6.57 -19.54
C PRO A 3 18.28 5.53 -19.83
N MET A 4 18.53 4.29 -19.42
CA MET A 4 17.60 3.18 -19.60
C MET A 4 16.95 2.86 -18.25
N SER A 5 15.63 3.01 -18.15
CA SER A 5 14.90 2.71 -16.91
C SER A 5 14.76 1.21 -16.65
N HIS A 6 14.79 0.37 -17.68
CA HIS A 6 14.55 -1.08 -17.59
C HIS A 6 15.53 -1.85 -18.47
N ALA A 7 16.12 -2.92 -17.93
CA ALA A 7 17.12 -3.73 -18.63
C ALA A 7 16.59 -4.52 -19.84
N LEU A 8 15.27 -4.64 -19.97
CA LEU A 8 14.60 -5.42 -21.00
C LEU A 8 13.53 -4.59 -21.72
N PRO A 9 13.22 -4.88 -23.00
CA PRO A 9 12.07 -4.31 -23.67
C PRO A 9 10.78 -4.64 -22.93
N LEU A 10 9.99 -3.62 -22.62
CA LEU A 10 8.72 -3.79 -21.93
C LEU A 10 7.58 -4.02 -22.93
N THR A 11 6.62 -4.81 -22.50
CA THR A 11 5.29 -4.92 -23.11
C THR A 11 4.24 -4.69 -22.03
N ASN A 12 3.00 -4.39 -22.41
CA ASN A 12 1.91 -4.23 -21.47
C ASN A 12 1.51 -5.59 -20.90
N VAL A 13 1.61 -5.75 -19.58
CA VAL A 13 1.19 -6.95 -18.85
C VAL A 13 -0.04 -6.60 -18.03
N PHE A 14 -1.20 -7.11 -18.43
CA PHE A 14 -2.47 -6.90 -17.74
C PHE A 14 -2.78 -8.06 -16.79
N ARG A 15 -3.46 -7.76 -15.68
CA ARG A 15 -4.05 -8.74 -14.78
C ARG A 15 -5.52 -8.94 -15.14
N ALA A 16 -6.01 -10.18 -15.15
CA ALA A 16 -7.45 -10.48 -15.27
C ALA A 16 -8.24 -9.86 -14.10
N ASP A 17 -9.45 -9.39 -14.38
CA ASP A 17 -10.31 -8.77 -13.38
C ASP A 17 -11.09 -9.81 -12.56
N GLU A 18 -10.36 -10.54 -11.72
CA GLU A 18 -10.89 -11.60 -10.88
C GLU A 18 -10.72 -11.27 -9.40
N VAL A 19 -11.75 -11.58 -8.60
CA VAL A 19 -11.71 -11.45 -7.14
C VAL A 19 -10.75 -12.50 -6.57
N ARG A 20 -9.92 -12.08 -5.62
CA ARG A 20 -9.03 -12.96 -4.86
C ARG A 20 -9.19 -12.69 -3.37
N PRO A 21 -8.96 -13.70 -2.50
CA PRO A 21 -8.98 -13.48 -1.06
C PRO A 21 -7.99 -12.38 -0.65
N SER A 22 -8.44 -11.48 0.21
CA SER A 22 -7.57 -10.50 0.87
C SER A 22 -6.70 -11.18 1.94
N LEU A 23 -5.60 -10.53 2.31
CA LEU A 23 -4.87 -10.92 3.52
C LEU A 23 -5.77 -10.72 4.75
N PRO A 24 -5.62 -11.56 5.78
CA PRO A 24 -6.39 -11.40 7.00
C PRO A 24 -5.86 -10.18 7.78
N ALA A 25 -6.74 -9.52 8.55
CA ALA A 25 -6.46 -8.23 9.16
C ALA A 25 -5.24 -8.28 10.09
N GLU A 26 -5.07 -9.38 10.84
CA GLU A 26 -3.95 -9.59 11.74
C GLU A 26 -2.60 -9.60 11.00
N ALA A 27 -2.54 -10.16 9.79
CA ALA A 27 -1.32 -10.19 8.99
C ALA A 27 -0.99 -8.80 8.43
N VAL A 28 -2.01 -8.02 8.08
CA VAL A 28 -1.85 -6.65 7.57
C VAL A 28 -1.37 -5.71 8.67
N LEU A 29 -1.90 -5.87 9.89
CA LEU A 29 -1.60 -5.00 11.04
C LEU A 29 -0.36 -5.44 11.83
N ALA A 30 0.22 -6.61 11.54
CA ALA A 30 1.35 -7.18 12.28
C ALA A 30 2.57 -6.25 12.41
N ALA A 31 2.83 -5.41 11.40
CA ALA A 31 3.93 -4.47 11.37
C ALA A 31 3.49 -3.00 11.53
N ALA A 32 2.22 -2.77 11.90
CA ALA A 32 1.69 -1.42 12.07
C ALA A 32 2.36 -0.72 13.28
N PRO A 33 2.88 0.51 13.13
CA PRO A 33 3.46 1.27 14.25
C PRO A 33 2.49 1.51 15.41
N ALA A 34 1.19 1.64 15.12
CA ALA A 34 0.12 1.74 16.10
C ALA A 34 -1.18 1.20 15.50
N VAL A 35 -1.92 0.42 16.29
CA VAL A 35 -3.20 -0.19 15.93
C VAL A 35 -4.28 0.25 16.92
N GLU A 36 -5.44 0.64 16.40
CA GLU A 36 -6.62 0.99 17.19
C GLU A 36 -7.86 0.51 16.43
N ASP A 37 -8.77 -0.21 17.09
CA ASP A 37 -10.02 -0.73 16.50
C ASP A 37 -9.86 -1.43 15.14
N ASP A 38 -8.87 -2.34 15.02
CA ASP A 38 -8.54 -3.08 13.79
C ASP A 38 -8.12 -2.17 12.61
N ARG A 39 -7.49 -1.03 12.92
CA ARG A 39 -7.04 -0.02 11.95
C ARG A 39 -5.65 0.50 12.26
N PHE A 40 -4.98 1.03 11.24
CA PHE A 40 -3.77 1.82 11.43
C PHE A 40 -4.11 3.15 12.12
N ARG A 41 -3.51 3.40 13.28
CA ARG A 41 -3.66 4.67 13.98
C ARG A 41 -2.64 5.68 13.45
N VAL A 42 -3.10 6.87 13.07
CA VAL A 42 -2.25 7.97 12.58
C VAL A 42 -2.52 9.27 13.35
N PRO A 43 -1.51 10.13 13.54
CA PRO A 43 -1.72 11.48 14.07
C PRO A 43 -2.64 12.28 13.14
N ARG A 44 -3.61 13.00 13.73
CA ARG A 44 -4.48 13.92 12.98
C ARG A 44 -3.69 15.16 12.57
N ILE A 45 -3.60 15.46 11.28
CA ILE A 45 -2.92 16.65 10.73
C ILE A 45 -3.94 17.78 10.54
N LEU A 46 -4.66 18.14 11.61
CA LEU A 46 -5.46 19.36 11.65
C LEU A 46 -5.03 20.12 12.90
N GLY A 47 -4.11 21.05 12.72
CA GLY A 47 -3.87 22.10 13.70
C GLY A 47 -5.04 23.06 13.63
N GLU A 48 -5.83 23.11 14.69
CA GLU A 48 -6.63 24.29 15.00
C GLU A 48 -6.05 24.83 16.29
N GLU A 49 -5.27 25.90 16.17
CA GLU A 49 -5.04 26.81 17.28
C GLU A 49 -6.41 27.27 17.79
N GLN A 50 -6.67 27.02 19.07
CA GLN A 50 -7.55 27.84 19.88
C GLN A 50 -6.72 28.40 21.02
#